data_AF-A0AAD7H669-F1
#
_entry.id   AF-A0AAD7H669-F1
#
_cell.length_a   1.000
_cell.length_b   1.000
_cell.length_c   1.000
_cell.angle_alpha   90.00
_cell.angle_beta   90.00
_cell.angle_gamma   90.00
#
_symmetry.space_group_name_H-M   'P 1'
#
loop_
_entity.id
_entity.type
_entity.pdbx_description
1 polymer ?
#
loop_
_entity_poly.entity_id
_entity_poly.type
_entity_poly.pdbx_seq_one_letter_code
_entity_poly.pdbx_strand_id
1 'polypeptide(L)'
;FRTDLHRHPNFPQEDPNERYISAEEIYRRAVQELYQYCFDNDLSQVWAYMWNRWYCPKQWPLWARAACDAIPRLKTTMVVESMWKHIKHRDLAQFNRPRLDLVTYLVIIGLLPRVMQTLAYVRGIRRVGRPKALAGWQADCKVAWLDMGRPDEHRLIEKQLKWLKTARNTKGRDEHLRLLEEEEAREAGTYFTDLQNWVCSCKSYPKNRFLICKHLVREANRKLDNRPL
;
A
#
# COMPACT_ATOMS: atom_id res chain seq x y z
N PHE A 1 16.57 -2.26 2.14
CA PHE A 1 16.09 -1.98 0.77
C PHE A 1 14.60 -1.66 0.64
N ARG A 2 13.64 -2.57 0.93
CA ARG A 2 12.20 -2.25 0.76
C ARG A 2 11.57 -1.46 1.92
N THR A 3 12.27 -1.35 3.05
CA THR A 3 11.81 -0.66 4.26
C THR A 3 11.72 0.85 4.07
N ASP A 4 12.63 1.44 3.29
CA ASP A 4 12.87 2.88 3.31
C ASP A 4 11.90 3.64 2.39
N LEU A 5 11.42 2.96 1.34
CA LEU A 5 10.34 3.40 0.46
C LEU A 5 9.01 3.68 1.19
N HIS A 6 8.87 3.15 2.39
CA HIS A 6 7.65 3.15 3.16
C HIS A 6 7.72 4.06 4.40
N ARG A 7 8.86 4.71 4.65
CA ARG A 7 9.01 5.67 5.76
C ARG A 7 8.30 6.98 5.43
N HIS A 8 7.77 7.62 6.46
CA HIS A 8 7.10 8.92 6.40
C HIS A 8 7.20 9.58 7.80
N PRO A 9 7.35 10.91 7.91
CA PRO A 9 7.49 11.57 9.22
C PRO A 9 6.36 11.26 10.20
N ASN A 10 5.13 11.19 9.70
CA ASN A 10 3.94 10.86 10.52
C ASN A 10 3.82 9.36 10.87
N PHE A 11 4.71 8.48 10.39
CA PHE A 11 4.66 7.07 10.74
C PHE A 11 5.47 6.81 12.01
N PRO A 12 4.84 6.29 13.07
CA PRO A 12 5.52 6.06 14.32
C PRO A 12 6.49 4.88 14.21
N GLN A 13 7.62 4.97 14.92
CA GLN A 13 8.56 3.86 15.10
C GLN A 13 8.16 2.97 16.28
N GLU A 14 8.80 1.81 16.39
CA GLU A 14 8.65 0.90 17.54
C GLU A 14 9.32 1.48 18.80
N ASP A 15 10.41 2.25 18.65
CA ASP A 15 11.14 2.85 19.77
C ASP A 15 10.32 3.93 20.49
N PRO A 16 10.09 3.80 21.82
CA PRO A 16 9.32 4.77 22.59
C PRO A 16 9.98 6.15 22.69
N ASN A 17 11.31 6.21 22.65
CA ASN A 17 12.08 7.46 22.83
C ASN A 17 12.19 8.28 21.53
N GLU A 18 12.22 7.63 20.37
CA GLU A 18 12.27 8.27 19.04
C GLU A 18 11.04 7.89 18.20
N ARG A 19 9.85 8.19 18.73
CA ARG A 19 8.60 7.75 18.12
C ARG A 19 8.37 8.31 16.71
N TYR A 20 8.80 9.53 16.44
CA TYR A 20 8.68 10.16 15.13
C TYR A 20 10.04 10.66 14.65
N ILE A 21 10.28 10.52 13.35
CA ILE A 21 11.55 10.90 12.72
C ILE A 21 11.25 12.00 11.70
N SER A 22 12.09 13.03 11.66
CA SER A 22 11.95 14.11 10.68
C SER A 22 12.18 13.61 9.24
N ALA A 23 11.66 14.35 8.26
CA ALA A 23 11.89 14.04 6.84
C ALA A 23 13.39 14.05 6.48
N GLU A 24 14.15 15.00 7.05
CA GLU A 24 15.59 15.11 6.87
C GLU A 24 16.33 13.90 7.44
N GLU A 25 15.96 13.45 8.65
CA GLU A 25 16.58 12.30 9.27
C GLU A 25 16.24 10.99 8.53
N ILE A 26 15.01 10.86 8.03
CA ILE A 26 14.64 9.73 7.15
C ILE A 26 15.51 9.73 5.89
N TYR A 27 15.71 10.90 5.27
CA TYR A 27 16.57 11.04 4.10
C TYR A 27 18.02 10.67 4.41
N ARG A 28 18.61 11.23 5.47
CA ARG A 28 19.98 10.96 5.90
C ARG A 28 20.21 9.47 6.16
N ARG A 29 19.31 8.82 6.92
CA ARG A 29 19.39 7.37 7.20
C ARG A 29 19.30 6.56 5.90
N ALA A 30 18.38 6.89 5.00
CA ALA A 30 18.23 6.16 3.73
C ALA A 30 19.46 6.29 2.81
N VAL A 31 20.05 7.48 2.73
CA VAL A 31 21.30 7.73 1.99
C VAL A 31 22.45 6.93 2.59
N GLN A 32 22.60 6.96 3.91
CA GLN A 32 23.67 6.27 4.63
C GLN A 32 23.55 4.75 4.51
N GLU A 33 22.35 4.19 4.68
CA GLU A 33 22.08 2.76 4.54
C GLU A 33 22.44 2.27 3.12
N LEU A 34 22.06 3.03 2.09
CA LEU A 34 22.42 2.69 0.71
C LEU A 34 23.93 2.81 0.46
N TYR A 35 24.56 3.89 0.92
CA TYR A 35 25.99 4.11 0.76
C TYR A 35 26.78 2.98 1.40
N GLN A 36 26.46 2.65 2.66
CA GLN A 36 27.14 1.59 3.40
C GLN A 36 27.00 0.26 2.70
N TYR A 37 25.79 -0.10 2.25
CA TYR A 37 25.59 -1.32 1.47
C TYR A 37 26.45 -1.34 0.20
N CYS A 38 26.49 -0.24 -0.56
CA CYS A 38 27.29 -0.18 -1.77
C CYS A 38 28.80 -0.25 -1.47
N PHE A 39 29.25 0.36 -0.38
CA PHE A 39 30.63 0.33 0.07
C PHE A 39 31.05 -1.08 0.47
N ASP A 40 30.25 -1.76 1.30
CA ASP A 40 30.54 -3.11 1.81
C ASP A 40 30.57 -4.17 0.70
N ASN A 41 29.89 -3.92 -0.43
CA ASN A 41 29.81 -4.84 -1.57
C ASN A 41 30.65 -4.40 -2.78
N ASP A 42 31.51 -3.38 -2.62
CA ASP A 42 32.34 -2.81 -3.70
C ASP A 42 31.55 -2.36 -4.95
N LEU A 43 30.35 -1.80 -4.72
CA LEU A 43 29.42 -1.35 -5.76
C LEU A 43 29.48 0.16 -5.98
N SER A 44 30.69 0.70 -6.16
CA SER A 44 30.95 2.14 -6.33
C SER A 44 30.16 2.78 -7.49
N GLN A 45 30.03 2.08 -8.62
CA GLN A 45 29.27 2.55 -9.78
C GLN A 45 27.75 2.60 -9.49
N VAL A 46 27.24 1.62 -8.73
CA VAL A 46 25.82 1.59 -8.34
C VAL A 46 25.51 2.76 -7.42
N TRP A 47 26.39 3.06 -6.47
CA TRP A 47 26.28 4.23 -5.61
C TRP A 47 26.22 5.53 -6.44
N ALA A 48 27.18 5.72 -7.36
CA ALA A 48 27.21 6.91 -8.21
C ALA A 48 25.92 7.08 -9.02
N TYR A 49 25.39 5.99 -9.57
CA TYR A 49 24.10 6.02 -10.28
C TYR A 49 22.93 6.39 -9.34
N MET A 50 22.82 5.71 -8.20
CA MET A 50 21.74 5.93 -7.25
C MET A 50 21.73 7.34 -6.67
N TRP A 51 22.91 7.89 -6.34
CA TRP A 51 23.04 9.28 -5.92
C TRP A 51 22.53 10.25 -7.00
N ASN A 52 23.05 10.14 -8.21
CA ASN A 52 22.73 11.07 -9.29
C ASN A 52 21.26 11.00 -9.74
N ARG A 53 20.62 9.84 -9.64
CA ARG A 53 19.26 9.62 -10.16
C ARG A 53 18.16 9.63 -9.10
N TRP A 54 18.47 9.29 -7.86
CA TRP A 54 17.45 9.07 -6.83
C TRP A 54 17.74 9.86 -5.56
N TYR A 55 18.94 9.75 -5.00
CA TYR A 55 19.23 10.27 -3.67
C TYR A 55 19.74 11.71 -3.64
N CYS A 56 20.05 12.33 -4.77
CA CYS A 56 20.37 13.75 -4.83
C CYS A 56 19.19 14.59 -4.28
N PRO A 57 19.43 15.67 -3.50
CA PRO A 57 18.37 16.51 -2.93
C PRO A 57 17.34 17.01 -3.94
N LYS A 58 17.75 17.23 -5.21
CA LYS A 58 16.85 17.63 -6.29
C LYS A 58 15.90 16.51 -6.74
N GLN A 59 16.33 15.25 -6.65
CA GLN A 59 15.58 14.08 -7.12
C GLN A 59 14.74 13.44 -6.01
N TRP A 60 15.22 13.47 -4.76
CA TRP A 60 14.58 12.84 -3.62
C TRP A 60 13.08 13.17 -3.48
N PRO A 61 12.64 14.44 -3.57
CA PRO A 61 11.23 14.78 -3.45
C PRO A 61 10.31 14.18 -4.53
N LEU A 62 10.87 13.78 -5.67
CA LEU A 62 10.09 13.26 -6.80
C LEU A 62 9.58 11.83 -6.59
N TRP A 63 10.23 11.07 -5.71
CA TRP A 63 9.90 9.65 -5.50
C TRP A 63 9.75 9.26 -4.03
N ALA A 64 10.42 9.96 -3.11
CA ALA A 64 10.41 9.61 -1.70
C ALA A 64 9.11 10.04 -1.03
N ARG A 65 8.44 9.09 -0.36
CA ARG A 65 7.25 9.37 0.44
C ARG A 65 7.52 10.37 1.56
N ALA A 66 8.70 10.31 2.17
CA ALA A 66 9.06 11.14 3.31
C ALA A 66 9.22 12.63 2.99
N ALA A 67 9.35 12.99 1.71
CA ALA A 67 9.44 14.38 1.28
C ALA A 67 8.06 15.05 1.09
N CYS A 68 6.97 14.31 1.25
CA CYS A 68 5.62 14.84 1.16
C CYS A 68 5.05 15.05 2.56
N ASP A 69 4.39 16.18 2.80
CA ASP A 69 3.74 16.47 4.09
C ASP A 69 2.52 15.58 4.35
N ALA A 70 1.80 15.23 3.27
CA ALA A 70 0.63 14.37 3.30
C ALA A 70 0.99 12.93 2.97
N ILE A 71 0.28 11.96 3.57
CA ILE A 71 0.52 10.54 3.32
C ILE A 71 -0.15 10.14 1.99
N PRO A 72 0.61 9.84 0.91
CA PRO A 72 0.02 9.46 -0.36
C PRO A 72 -0.59 8.05 -0.27
N ARG A 73 -1.91 7.96 -0.41
CA ARG A 73 -2.67 6.68 -0.41
C ARG A 73 -2.71 6.01 -1.78
N LEU A 74 -2.62 6.79 -2.85
CA LEU A 74 -2.70 6.34 -4.24
C LEU A 74 -1.38 6.58 -4.94
N LYS A 75 -0.91 5.57 -5.67
CA LYS A 75 0.22 5.73 -6.61
C LYS A 75 -0.36 6.29 -7.91
N THR A 76 -0.13 7.57 -8.16
CA THR A 76 -0.63 8.28 -9.36
C THR A 76 -0.19 7.61 -10.66
N THR A 77 1.02 7.05 -10.69
CA THR A 77 1.54 6.26 -11.82
C THR A 77 0.63 5.08 -12.18
N MET A 78 0.13 4.33 -11.20
CA MET A 78 -0.76 3.20 -11.46
C MET A 78 -2.11 3.64 -12.06
N VAL A 79 -2.63 4.78 -11.62
CA VAL A 79 -3.88 5.34 -12.16
C VAL A 79 -3.69 5.78 -13.60
N VAL A 80 -2.59 6.49 -13.87
CA VAL A 80 -2.21 6.98 -15.20
C VAL A 80 -1.93 5.80 -16.15
N GLU A 81 -1.17 4.80 -15.72
CA GLU A 81 -0.87 3.59 -16.50
C GLU A 81 -2.14 2.78 -16.80
N SER A 82 -3.01 2.60 -15.82
CA SER A 82 -4.31 1.95 -16.03
C SER A 82 -5.15 2.71 -17.04
N MET A 83 -5.22 4.04 -16.94
CA MET A 83 -5.91 4.88 -17.91
C MET A 83 -5.32 4.71 -19.32
N TRP A 84 -4.00 4.80 -19.46
CA TRP A 84 -3.32 4.59 -20.74
C TRP A 84 -3.53 3.21 -21.31
N LYS A 85 -3.56 2.16 -20.47
CA LYS A 85 -3.89 0.79 -20.88
C LYS A 85 -5.28 0.74 -21.54
N HIS A 86 -6.29 1.38 -20.95
CA HIS A 86 -7.63 1.41 -21.53
C HIS A 86 -7.67 2.16 -22.87
N ILE A 87 -7.00 3.32 -22.97
CA ILE A 87 -6.91 4.08 -24.22
C ILE A 87 -6.22 3.25 -25.31
N LYS A 88 -5.09 2.61 -24.98
CA LYS A 88 -4.31 1.78 -25.91
C LYS A 88 -5.12 0.60 -26.45
N HIS A 89 -5.77 -0.16 -25.58
CA HIS A 89 -6.46 -1.39 -26.00
C HIS A 89 -7.86 -1.16 -26.58
N ARG A 90 -8.57 -0.12 -26.17
CA ARG A 90 -9.94 0.12 -26.64
C ARG A 90 -9.99 1.08 -27.80
N ASP A 91 -9.30 2.21 -27.68
CA ASP A 91 -9.47 3.34 -28.59
C ASP A 91 -8.33 3.38 -29.65
N LEU A 92 -7.12 2.91 -29.31
CA LEU A 92 -5.94 2.93 -30.19
C LEU A 92 -5.51 1.56 -30.74
N ALA A 93 -6.28 0.49 -30.48
CA ALA A 93 -5.87 -0.89 -30.78
C ALA A 93 -5.56 -1.14 -32.26
N GLN A 94 -6.22 -0.41 -33.16
CA GLN A 94 -6.08 -0.55 -34.62
C GLN A 94 -5.02 0.38 -35.22
N PHE A 95 -4.44 1.29 -34.43
CA PHE A 95 -3.51 2.30 -34.92
C PHE A 95 -2.07 1.91 -34.58
N ASN A 96 -1.27 1.62 -35.60
CA ASN A 96 0.17 1.46 -35.44
C ASN A 96 0.81 2.85 -35.33
N ARG A 97 1.43 3.16 -34.18
CA ARG A 97 2.10 4.46 -33.90
C ARG A 97 1.16 5.67 -34.13
N PRO A 98 0.08 5.79 -33.36
CA PRO A 98 -0.88 6.88 -33.52
C PRO A 98 -0.20 8.25 -33.34
N ARG A 99 -0.55 9.20 -34.22
CA ARG A 99 -0.10 10.60 -34.09
C ARG A 99 -0.64 11.23 -32.81
N LEU A 100 0.11 12.18 -32.26
CA LEU A 100 -0.28 12.87 -31.02
C LEU A 100 -1.67 13.52 -31.13
N ASP A 101 -1.99 14.11 -32.28
CA ASP A 101 -3.29 14.77 -32.51
C ASP A 101 -4.47 13.80 -32.38
N LEU A 102 -4.33 12.58 -32.91
CA LEU A 102 -5.34 11.53 -32.79
C LEU A 102 -5.53 11.13 -31.33
N VAL A 103 -4.44 10.99 -30.58
CA VAL A 103 -4.50 10.67 -29.15
C VAL A 103 -5.21 11.79 -28.39
N THR A 104 -4.85 13.05 -28.64
CA THR A 104 -5.48 14.22 -28.02
C THR A 104 -6.98 14.29 -28.32
N TYR A 105 -7.36 14.07 -29.58
CA TYR A 105 -8.76 13.99 -29.99
C TYR A 105 -9.52 12.89 -29.23
N LEU A 106 -8.95 11.68 -29.13
CA LEU A 106 -9.56 10.56 -28.41
C LEU A 106 -9.67 10.81 -26.90
N VAL A 107 -8.71 11.53 -26.31
CA VAL A 107 -8.78 11.92 -24.90
C VAL A 107 -9.93 12.91 -24.68
N ILE A 108 -10.05 13.93 -25.52
CA ILE A 108 -11.06 14.99 -25.36
C ILE A 108 -12.47 14.47 -25.70
N ILE A 109 -12.62 13.72 -26.78
CA ILE A 109 -13.94 13.30 -27.29
C ILE A 109 -14.35 11.93 -26.75
N GLY A 110 -13.41 11.00 -26.64
CA GLY A 110 -13.70 9.64 -26.18
C GLY A 110 -13.63 9.50 -24.66
N LEU A 111 -12.51 9.88 -24.06
CA LEU A 111 -12.26 9.60 -22.64
C LEU A 111 -12.97 10.60 -21.71
N LEU A 112 -12.82 11.90 -21.95
CA LEU A 112 -13.27 12.95 -21.04
C LEU A 112 -14.78 12.88 -20.74
N PRO A 113 -15.69 12.68 -21.72
CA PRO A 113 -17.12 12.57 -21.41
C PRO A 113 -17.44 11.36 -20.53
N ARG A 114 -16.75 10.23 -20.74
CA ARG A 114 -16.91 9.03 -19.89
C ARG A 114 -16.45 9.31 -18.47
N VAL A 115 -15.30 9.97 -18.30
CA VAL A 115 -14.80 10.39 -16.98
C VAL A 115 -15.76 11.35 -16.30
N MET A 116 -16.29 12.35 -17.02
CA MET A 116 -17.29 13.28 -16.51
C MET A 116 -18.57 12.57 -16.06
N GLN A 117 -19.03 11.56 -16.79
CA GLN A 117 -20.18 10.74 -16.37
C GLN A 117 -19.89 9.93 -15.11
N THR A 118 -18.70 9.34 -15.00
CA THR A 118 -18.25 8.65 -13.78
C THR A 118 -18.17 9.62 -12.61
N LEU A 119 -17.63 10.83 -12.81
CA LEU A 119 -17.56 11.87 -11.78
C LEU A 119 -18.95 12.32 -11.33
N ALA A 120 -19.88 12.56 -12.26
CA ALA A 120 -21.26 12.90 -11.94
C ALA A 120 -21.95 11.80 -11.11
N TYR A 121 -21.66 10.52 -11.40
CA TYR A 121 -22.13 9.39 -10.60
C TYR A 121 -21.50 9.37 -9.20
N VAL A 122 -20.18 9.54 -9.09
CA VAL A 122 -19.46 9.56 -7.79
C VAL A 122 -19.92 10.72 -6.91
N ARG A 123 -20.14 11.90 -7.50
CA ARG A 123 -20.67 13.11 -6.86
C ARG A 123 -22.15 13.02 -6.50
N GLY A 124 -22.84 11.94 -6.87
CA GLY A 124 -24.27 11.76 -6.56
C GLY A 124 -25.21 12.65 -7.37
N ILE A 125 -24.70 13.33 -8.40
CA ILE A 125 -25.52 14.16 -9.31
C ILE A 125 -26.42 13.26 -10.17
N ARG A 126 -25.99 12.02 -10.43
CA ARG A 126 -26.73 11.04 -11.21
C ARG A 126 -27.37 9.99 -10.30
N ARG A 127 -28.68 9.73 -10.48
CA ARG A 127 -29.51 8.75 -9.73
C ARG A 127 -29.86 9.16 -8.28
N VAL A 128 -30.39 10.38 -8.11
CA VAL A 128 -31.03 10.81 -6.86
C VAL A 128 -32.15 9.82 -6.51
N GLY A 129 -32.03 9.11 -5.38
CA GLY A 129 -33.05 8.17 -4.89
C GLY A 129 -32.73 6.67 -4.99
N ARG A 130 -31.67 6.24 -5.70
CA ARG A 130 -31.22 4.84 -5.67
C ARG A 130 -30.15 4.64 -4.58
N PRO A 131 -30.15 3.52 -3.83
CA PRO A 131 -29.06 3.20 -2.93
C PRO A 131 -27.71 3.25 -3.65
N LYS A 132 -26.74 3.97 -3.07
CA LYS A 132 -25.40 4.10 -3.64
C LYS A 132 -24.69 2.75 -3.51
N ALA A 133 -24.48 2.08 -4.64
CA ALA A 133 -23.64 0.88 -4.67
C ALA A 133 -22.24 1.24 -4.17
N LEU A 134 -21.63 0.36 -3.38
CA LEU A 134 -20.25 0.53 -2.95
C LEU A 134 -19.35 0.53 -4.19
N ALA A 135 -18.43 1.50 -4.26
CA ALA A 135 -17.37 1.46 -5.25
C ALA A 135 -16.49 0.22 -5.02
N GLY A 136 -15.88 -0.33 -6.07
CA GLY A 136 -15.07 -1.55 -5.96
C GLY A 136 -13.99 -1.45 -4.87
N TRP A 137 -13.32 -0.30 -4.75
CA TRP A 137 -12.32 -0.08 -3.70
C TRP A 137 -12.92 -0.06 -2.28
N GLN A 138 -14.18 0.35 -2.12
CA GLN A 138 -14.87 0.30 -0.83
C GLN A 138 -15.22 -1.13 -0.46
N ALA A 139 -15.67 -1.94 -1.43
CA ALA A 139 -15.90 -3.37 -1.23
C ALA A 139 -14.59 -4.08 -0.84
N ASP A 140 -13.50 -3.83 -1.56
CA ASP A 140 -12.17 -4.34 -1.24
C ASP A 140 -11.71 -3.93 0.17
N CYS A 141 -11.92 -2.65 0.54
CA CYS A 141 -11.57 -2.13 1.86
C CYS A 141 -12.38 -2.82 2.95
N LYS A 142 -13.69 -3.04 2.73
CA LYS A 142 -14.56 -3.77 3.65
C LYS A 142 -14.08 -5.20 3.87
N VAL A 143 -13.72 -5.91 2.79
CA VAL A 143 -13.17 -7.27 2.87
C VAL A 143 -11.88 -7.28 3.69
N ALA A 144 -10.95 -6.36 3.40
CA ALA A 144 -9.69 -6.26 4.13
C ALA A 144 -9.90 -5.89 5.61
N TRP A 145 -10.86 -5.02 5.91
CA TRP A 145 -11.22 -4.65 7.28
C TRP A 145 -11.74 -5.84 8.07
N LEU A 146 -12.69 -6.59 7.49
CA LEU A 146 -13.28 -7.77 8.13
C LEU A 146 -12.23 -8.85 8.40
N ASP A 147 -11.32 -9.09 7.46
CA ASP A 147 -10.19 -10.02 7.65
C ASP A 147 -9.25 -9.58 8.78
N MET A 148 -8.89 -8.30 8.84
CA MET A 148 -8.01 -7.76 9.89
C MET A 148 -8.66 -7.69 11.27
N GLY A 149 -9.99 -7.60 11.32
CA GLY A 149 -10.77 -7.62 12.56
C GLY A 149 -10.81 -8.99 13.24
N ARG A 150 -10.57 -10.08 12.50
CA ARG A 150 -10.57 -11.45 13.07
C ARG A 150 -9.47 -11.59 14.13
N PRO A 151 -9.70 -12.30 15.25
CA PRO A 151 -8.66 -12.67 16.20
C PRO A 151 -7.51 -13.45 15.54
N ASP A 152 -6.30 -13.38 16.12
CA ASP A 152 -5.15 -14.12 15.57
C ASP A 152 -5.35 -15.64 15.66
N GLU A 153 -5.94 -16.12 16.76
CA GLU A 153 -6.34 -17.53 16.96
C GLU A 153 -7.18 -18.05 15.79
N HIS A 154 -8.23 -17.32 15.40
CA HIS A 154 -9.09 -17.71 14.28
C HIS A 154 -8.31 -17.82 12.96
N ARG A 155 -7.38 -16.90 12.71
CA ARG A 155 -6.57 -16.90 11.48
C ARG A 155 -5.55 -18.04 11.49
N LEU A 156 -4.97 -18.36 12.65
CA LEU A 156 -4.07 -19.51 12.82
C LEU A 156 -4.82 -20.84 12.61
N ILE A 157 -6.00 -20.99 13.23
CA ILE A 157 -6.86 -22.17 13.04
C ILE A 157 -7.25 -22.34 11.57
N GLU A 158 -7.66 -21.27 10.88
CA GLU A 158 -7.98 -21.34 9.44
C GLU A 158 -6.76 -21.79 8.59
N LYS A 159 -5.57 -21.26 8.88
CA LYS A 159 -4.31 -21.68 8.21
C LYS A 159 -3.98 -23.15 8.50
N GLN A 160 -4.11 -23.57 9.75
CA GLN A 160 -3.82 -24.94 10.18
C GLN A 160 -4.81 -25.92 9.54
N LEU A 161 -6.11 -25.63 9.58
CA LEU A 161 -7.14 -26.44 8.93
C LEU A 161 -6.93 -26.55 7.42
N LYS A 162 -6.49 -25.48 6.75
CA LYS A 162 -6.17 -25.52 5.32
C LYS A 162 -5.10 -26.56 5.02
N TRP A 163 -4.03 -26.60 5.82
CA TRP A 163 -2.97 -27.59 5.66
C TRP A 163 -3.38 -28.96 6.16
N LEU A 164 -4.21 -29.08 7.20
CA LEU A 164 -4.68 -30.38 7.69
C LEU A 164 -5.60 -31.10 6.70
N LYS A 165 -6.36 -30.34 5.90
CA LYS A 165 -7.27 -30.88 4.87
C LYS A 165 -6.55 -31.37 3.61
N THR A 166 -5.29 -31.04 3.39
CA THR A 166 -4.53 -31.59 2.25
C THR A 166 -4.27 -33.09 2.46
N ALA A 167 -3.80 -33.79 1.43
CA ALA A 167 -3.38 -35.18 1.60
C ALA A 167 -2.10 -35.26 2.46
N ARG A 168 -1.94 -36.32 3.26
CA ARG A 168 -0.76 -36.49 4.13
C ARG A 168 0.56 -36.54 3.37
N ASN A 169 0.55 -37.05 2.14
CA ASN A 169 1.71 -37.12 1.25
C ASN A 169 2.06 -35.79 0.55
N THR A 170 1.33 -34.70 0.86
CA THR A 170 1.61 -33.39 0.27
C THR A 170 2.97 -32.89 0.73
N LYS A 171 3.88 -32.67 -0.24
CA LYS A 171 5.22 -32.14 0.02
C LYS A 171 5.13 -30.82 0.81
N GLY A 172 5.91 -30.70 1.88
CA GLY A 172 5.99 -29.48 2.71
C GLY A 172 4.82 -29.29 3.70
N ARG A 173 3.88 -30.24 3.81
CA ARG A 173 2.79 -30.17 4.78
C ARG A 173 3.30 -30.05 6.22
N ASP A 174 4.17 -30.97 6.63
CA ASP A 174 4.66 -31.04 8.01
C ASP A 174 5.54 -29.84 8.35
N GLU A 175 6.34 -29.38 7.39
CA GLU A 175 7.13 -28.15 7.50
C GLU A 175 6.22 -26.92 7.72
N HIS A 176 5.12 -26.80 6.95
CA HIS A 176 4.17 -25.71 7.13
C HIS A 176 3.43 -25.76 8.48
N LEU A 177 3.09 -26.94 8.97
CA LEU A 177 2.47 -27.09 10.29
C LEU A 177 3.43 -26.65 11.40
N ARG A 178 4.71 -27.04 11.32
CA ARG A 178 5.75 -26.57 12.26
C ARG A 178 5.93 -25.06 12.23
N LEU A 179 5.94 -24.44 11.04
CA LEU A 179 6.01 -22.98 10.91
C LEU A 179 4.81 -22.26 11.54
N LEU A 180 3.62 -22.90 11.55
CA LEU A 180 2.44 -22.34 12.21
C LEU A 180 2.54 -22.44 13.74
N GLU A 181 3.07 -23.55 14.26
CA GLU A 181 3.35 -23.71 15.69
C GLU A 181 4.38 -22.68 16.17
N GLU A 182 5.43 -22.43 15.37
CA GLU A 182 6.40 -21.36 15.62
C GLU A 182 5.78 -19.95 15.52
N GLU A 183 4.80 -19.74 14.63
CA GLU A 183 4.07 -18.47 14.53
C GLU A 183 3.17 -18.23 15.75
N GLU A 184 2.53 -19.29 16.27
CA GLU A 184 1.70 -19.26 17.47
C GLU A 184 2.53 -19.02 18.74
N ALA A 185 3.71 -19.64 18.84
CA ALA A 185 4.63 -19.46 19.95
C ALA A 185 5.35 -18.09 19.95
N ARG A 186 5.29 -17.34 18.84
CA ARG A 186 5.95 -16.04 18.73
C ARG A 186 5.23 -15.00 19.58
N GLU A 187 5.95 -14.38 20.49
CA GLU A 187 5.44 -13.27 21.29
C GLU A 187 4.92 -12.11 20.40
N ALA A 188 3.74 -11.61 20.76
CA ALA A 188 3.16 -10.47 20.08
C ALA A 188 3.98 -9.21 20.39
N GLY A 189 4.59 -8.63 19.36
CA GLY A 189 5.27 -7.35 19.49
C GLY A 189 4.32 -6.25 19.99
N THR A 190 4.82 -5.38 20.87
CA THR A 190 4.10 -4.19 21.32
C THR A 190 4.23 -3.10 20.26
N TYR A 191 3.13 -2.77 19.60
CA TYR A 191 3.10 -1.71 18.58
C TYR A 191 2.35 -0.49 19.10
N PHE A 192 2.85 0.70 18.76
CA PHE A 192 2.13 1.93 19.01
C PHE A 192 1.02 2.09 17.97
N THR A 193 -0.15 2.51 18.44
CA THR A 193 -1.32 2.81 17.63
C THR A 193 -1.91 4.16 18.04
N ASP A 194 -2.28 4.95 17.04
CA ASP A 194 -2.96 6.22 17.23
C ASP A 194 -4.15 6.30 16.28
N LEU A 195 -5.35 6.29 16.86
CA LEU A 195 -6.61 6.35 16.12
C LEU A 195 -6.98 7.76 15.67
N GLN A 196 -6.46 8.82 16.30
CA GLN A 196 -6.73 10.19 15.87
C GLN A 196 -6.00 10.48 14.56
N ASN A 197 -4.73 10.10 14.47
CA ASN A 197 -3.92 10.26 13.27
C ASN A 197 -4.01 9.06 12.31
N TRP A 198 -4.70 7.99 12.70
CA TRP A 198 -4.85 6.75 11.93
C TRP A 198 -3.50 6.11 11.54
N VAL A 199 -2.59 5.97 12.50
CA VAL A 199 -1.23 5.45 12.28
C VAL A 199 -0.85 4.32 13.24
N CYS A 200 0.01 3.41 12.76
CA CYS A 200 0.54 2.31 13.57
C CYS A 200 2.01 2.03 13.24
N SER A 201 2.80 1.68 14.25
CA SER A 201 4.23 1.40 14.09
C SER A 201 4.53 0.03 13.50
N CYS A 202 3.52 -0.82 13.29
CA CYS A 202 3.76 -2.16 12.77
C CYS A 202 4.22 -2.18 11.30
N LYS A 203 5.14 -3.10 10.99
CA LYS A 203 5.73 -3.28 9.65
C LYS A 203 4.71 -3.59 8.54
N SER A 204 3.52 -4.05 8.91
CA SER A 204 2.43 -4.38 7.98
C SER A 204 1.62 -3.17 7.53
N TYR A 205 1.53 -2.12 8.37
CA TYR A 205 0.72 -0.93 8.12
C TYR A 205 1.08 -0.22 6.80
N PRO A 206 2.34 0.16 6.53
CA PRO A 206 2.65 0.95 5.35
C PRO A 206 2.66 0.13 4.04
N LYS A 207 2.63 -1.21 4.15
CA LYS A 207 2.54 -2.15 3.02
C LYS A 207 1.11 -2.32 2.52
N ASN A 208 0.11 -2.07 3.37
CA ASN A 208 -1.29 -2.22 2.98
C ASN A 208 -1.74 -1.05 2.10
N ARG A 209 -2.45 -1.34 1.00
CA ARG A 209 -2.97 -0.32 0.07
C ARG A 209 -3.90 0.71 0.71
N PHE A 210 -4.58 0.35 1.79
CA PHE A 210 -5.53 1.21 2.48
C PHE A 210 -4.95 1.89 3.73
N LEU A 211 -3.68 1.59 4.07
CA LEU A 211 -3.05 1.99 5.34
C LEU A 211 -3.86 1.51 6.54
N ILE A 212 -4.12 0.20 6.57
CA ILE A 212 -4.76 -0.49 7.67
C ILE A 212 -3.90 -1.68 8.10
N CYS A 213 -4.00 -2.02 9.38
CA CYS A 213 -3.38 -3.20 9.96
C CYS A 213 -4.31 -3.80 11.02
N LYS A 214 -4.03 -5.04 11.46
CA LYS A 214 -4.82 -5.71 12.50
C LYS A 214 -4.89 -4.90 13.80
N HIS A 215 -3.83 -4.20 14.19
CA HIS A 215 -3.81 -3.41 15.43
C HIS A 215 -4.78 -2.22 15.35
N LEU A 216 -4.70 -1.41 14.30
CA LEU A 216 -5.61 -0.27 14.10
C LEU A 216 -7.06 -0.72 13.97
N VAL A 217 -7.32 -1.73 13.14
CA VAL A 217 -8.68 -2.20 12.87
C VAL A 217 -9.32 -2.77 14.14
N ARG A 218 -8.59 -3.59 14.90
CA ARG A 218 -9.12 -4.15 16.15
C ARG A 218 -9.30 -3.08 17.23
N GLU A 219 -8.38 -2.12 17.35
CA GLU A 219 -8.54 -1.01 18.28
C GLU A 219 -9.74 -0.13 17.92
N ALA A 220 -9.90 0.19 16.63
CA ALA A 220 -11.05 0.94 16.13
C ALA A 220 -12.36 0.19 16.39
N ASN A 221 -12.43 -1.10 16.04
CA ASN A 221 -13.60 -1.93 16.28
C ASN A 221 -13.97 -2.00 17.77
N ARG A 222 -12.96 -2.07 18.66
CA ARG A 222 -13.17 -2.06 20.11
C ARG A 222 -13.75 -0.73 20.59
N LYS A 223 -13.24 0.40 20.11
CA LYS A 223 -13.78 1.73 20.47
C LYS A 223 -15.18 1.98 19.90
N LEU A 224 -15.46 1.42 18.73
CA LEU A 224 -16.73 1.59 18.03
C LEU A 224 -17.78 0.55 18.44
N ASP A 225 -17.47 -0.40 19.34
CA ASP A 225 -18.38 -1.49 19.72
C ASP A 225 -18.90 -2.26 18.49
N ASN A 226 -18.02 -2.47 17.49
CA ASN A 226 -18.34 -3.03 16.17
C ASN A 226 -19.48 -2.33 15.40
N ARG A 227 -19.83 -1.10 15.78
CA ARG A 227 -20.85 -0.31 15.06
C ARG A 227 -20.24 0.25 13.77
N PRO A 228 -21.00 0.26 12.66
CA PRO A 228 -20.57 0.94 11.45
C PRO A 228 -20.48 2.46 11.71
N LEU A 229 -19.39 3.06 11.22
CA LEU A 229 -19.25 4.52 11.08
C LEU A 229 -20.22 5.09 10.06
#